data_AF-A0A5E4B9G3-F1
#
_entry.id   AF-A0A5E4B9G3-F1
#
_cell.length_a   1.000
_cell.length_b   1.000
_cell.length_c   1.000
_cell.angle_alpha   90.00
_cell.angle_beta   90.00
_cell.angle_gamma   90.00
#
_symmetry.space_group_name_H-M   'P 1'
#
loop_
_entity.id
_entity.type
_entity.pdbx_description
1 polymer ?
#
loop_
_entity_poly.entity_id
_entity_poly.type
_entity_poly.pdbx_seq_one_letter_code
_entity_poly.pdbx_strand_id
1 'polypeptide(L)'
;MGGLIIVFLIAIIWFPLLFMSLVRSVVGVVNQPIDVTVTLKLGGYEPLFTMSAQQPSIVPFTPEAYEELSRQFDTHPLAMQFISQYSPEDIVTAHIEGSSGALWRISPPSRAQMKRELYNGTADITLRFTWNFQRDLAKGGKVEYTNEKHTLELAPDSSARRQLARLLEGTSDQSVVIPHLFPKYIRAPNGPEANPVKQLQPNEEADYLGVRIQLRREQVGTGAAGFLEWWVVELQDCHMDCNLLPMVIFSDKVSPPSLGFLAGYGIVGLYVSIVLVIGKFVRGFFSEASHSIMFEELPFVDRILKLCQDIFLVRETRELELEEELYAKLIFLYRSPETMIKWTREKE
;
A
#
# COMPACT_ATOMS: atom_id res chain seq x y z
N MET A 1 29.08 3.94 -35.62
CA MET A 1 27.87 3.09 -35.71
C MET A 1 27.78 2.07 -34.56
N GLY A 2 28.76 1.19 -34.36
CA GLY A 2 28.70 0.16 -33.31
C GLY A 2 28.41 0.68 -31.89
N GLY A 3 29.09 1.75 -31.45
CA GLY A 3 28.85 2.34 -30.13
C GLY A 3 27.42 2.87 -29.92
N LEU A 4 26.82 3.47 -30.96
CA LEU A 4 25.43 3.94 -30.94
C LEU A 4 24.44 2.78 -30.78
N ILE A 5 24.69 1.65 -31.45
CA ILE A 5 23.87 0.43 -31.34
C ILE A 5 23.93 -0.14 -29.92
N ILE A 6 25.12 -0.17 -29.32
CA ILE A 6 25.31 -0.66 -27.95
C ILE A 6 24.57 0.23 -26.95
N VAL A 7 24.73 1.56 -27.05
CA VAL A 7 24.02 2.51 -26.17
C VAL A 7 22.51 2.37 -26.32
N PHE A 8 22.01 2.23 -27.55
CA PHE A 8 20.58 2.03 -27.81
C PHE A 8 20.05 0.73 -27.19
N LEU A 9 20.80 -0.36 -27.28
CA LEU A 9 20.43 -1.66 -26.69
C LEU A 9 20.41 -1.59 -25.16
N ILE A 10 21.41 -0.93 -24.55
CA ILE A 10 21.43 -0.68 -23.10
C ILE A 10 20.22 0.16 -22.69
N ALA A 11 19.93 1.24 -23.42
CA ALA A 11 18.78 2.10 -23.13
C ALA A 11 17.46 1.33 -23.18
N ILE A 12 17.28 0.43 -24.15
CA ILE A 12 16.07 -0.41 -24.23
C ILE A 12 15.92 -1.33 -23.03
N ILE A 13 17.01 -1.92 -22.53
CA ILE A 13 16.97 -2.81 -21.37
C ILE A 13 16.73 -2.01 -20.08
N TRP A 14 17.36 -0.84 -19.95
CA TRP A 14 17.31 -0.04 -18.73
C TRP A 14 16.08 0.88 -18.62
N PHE A 15 15.58 1.39 -19.74
CA PHE A 15 14.47 2.35 -19.75
C PHE A 15 13.21 1.82 -19.05
N PRO A 16 12.76 0.56 -19.27
CA PRO A 16 11.61 0.03 -18.53
C PRO A 16 11.85 0.00 -17.01
N LEU A 17 13.06 -0.35 -16.56
CA LEU A 17 13.38 -0.37 -15.13
C LEU A 17 13.31 1.05 -14.52
N LEU A 18 13.87 2.03 -15.23
CA LEU A 18 13.87 3.43 -14.81
C LEU A 18 12.46 4.01 -14.81
N PHE A 19 11.70 3.84 -15.90
CA PHE A 19 10.32 4.30 -16.01
C PHE A 19 9.44 3.76 -14.87
N MET A 20 9.60 2.49 -14.50
CA MET A 20 8.81 1.89 -13.44
C MET A 20 9.16 2.41 -12.04
N SER A 21 10.41 2.78 -11.79
CA SER A 21 10.79 3.46 -10.54
C SER A 21 10.13 4.83 -10.40
N LEU A 22 9.93 5.54 -11.51
CA LEU A 22 9.26 6.84 -11.56
C LEU A 22 7.74 6.69 -11.38
N VAL A 23 7.10 5.71 -12.03
CA VAL A 23 5.65 5.51 -11.91
C VAL A 23 5.23 5.14 -10.48
N ARG A 24 6.02 4.34 -9.77
CA ARG A 24 5.72 3.99 -8.37
C ARG A 24 5.88 5.16 -7.40
N SER A 25 6.77 6.11 -7.69
CA SER A 25 7.06 7.23 -6.80
C SER A 25 6.12 8.42 -6.98
N VAL A 26 5.54 8.61 -8.18
CA VAL A 26 4.79 9.84 -8.52
C VAL A 26 3.26 9.70 -8.35
N VAL A 27 2.70 8.49 -8.29
CA VAL A 27 1.24 8.27 -8.38
C VAL A 27 0.63 7.67 -7.10
N GLY A 28 1.04 8.16 -5.93
CA GLY A 28 0.43 7.75 -4.66
C GLY A 28 -0.89 8.49 -4.42
N VAL A 29 -1.97 7.76 -4.18
CA VAL A 29 -3.27 8.30 -3.74
C VAL A 29 -3.36 8.21 -2.23
N VAL A 30 -3.91 9.27 -1.60
CA VAL A 30 -4.11 9.35 -0.15
C VAL A 30 -5.10 8.27 0.32
N ASN A 31 -4.74 7.55 1.38
CA ASN A 31 -5.50 6.42 1.90
C ASN A 31 -6.00 6.63 3.34
N GLN A 32 -6.79 7.69 3.54
CA GLN A 32 -7.37 8.01 4.85
C GLN A 32 -8.38 6.93 5.28
N PRO A 33 -8.39 6.53 6.56
CA PRO A 33 -9.41 5.65 7.08
C PRO A 33 -10.79 6.33 7.03
N ILE A 34 -11.82 5.57 6.69
CA ILE A 34 -13.23 6.01 6.70
C ILE A 34 -13.89 5.74 8.06
N ASP A 35 -13.39 4.75 8.78
CA ASP A 35 -13.82 4.36 10.12
C ASP A 35 -12.60 3.99 10.96
N VAL A 36 -12.58 4.48 12.19
CA VAL A 36 -11.60 4.13 13.22
C VAL A 36 -12.37 3.55 14.40
N THR A 37 -12.34 2.23 14.53
CA THR A 37 -12.99 1.52 15.63
C THR A 37 -11.96 1.14 16.68
N VAL A 38 -12.21 1.51 17.94
CA VAL A 38 -11.41 1.10 19.09
C VAL A 38 -12.23 0.31 20.09
N THR A 39 -11.61 -0.67 20.72
CA THR A 39 -12.25 -1.44 21.81
C THR A 39 -11.30 -1.63 22.99
N LEU A 40 -11.85 -1.57 24.20
CA LEU A 40 -11.18 -1.92 25.45
C LEU A 40 -11.88 -3.13 26.06
N LYS A 41 -11.15 -4.23 26.18
CA LYS A 41 -11.67 -5.51 26.67
C LYS A 41 -10.85 -5.98 27.87
N LEU A 42 -11.53 -6.45 28.91
CA LEU A 42 -10.88 -7.09 30.07
C LEU A 42 -11.07 -8.60 29.99
N GLY A 43 -9.98 -9.34 29.82
CA GLY A 43 -9.95 -10.79 29.69
C GLY A 43 -10.90 -11.32 28.61
N GLY A 44 -11.62 -12.38 28.95
CA GLY A 44 -12.62 -13.00 28.09
C GLY A 44 -14.00 -12.33 28.11
N TYR A 45 -14.23 -11.32 28.96
CA TYR A 45 -15.54 -10.73 29.21
C TYR A 45 -16.03 -9.81 28.09
N GLU A 46 -17.31 -9.41 28.13
CA GLU A 46 -17.85 -8.40 27.21
C GLU A 46 -17.00 -7.11 27.22
N PRO A 47 -16.73 -6.49 26.06
CA PRO A 47 -15.96 -5.26 25.97
C PRO A 47 -16.51 -4.19 26.90
N LEU A 48 -15.60 -3.50 27.61
CA LEU A 48 -15.97 -2.41 28.49
C LEU A 48 -16.36 -1.20 27.64
N PHE A 49 -15.53 -0.88 26.65
CA PHE A 49 -15.69 0.29 25.81
C PHE A 49 -15.53 -0.12 24.34
N THR A 50 -16.45 0.35 23.51
CA THR A 50 -16.39 0.25 22.05
C THR A 50 -16.82 1.59 21.48
N MET A 51 -16.01 2.14 20.58
CA MET A 51 -16.30 3.39 19.88
C MET A 51 -15.82 3.30 18.44
N SER A 52 -16.62 3.84 17.53
CA SER A 52 -16.27 3.96 16.11
C SER A 52 -16.36 5.43 15.73
N ALA A 53 -15.21 6.03 15.40
CA ALA A 53 -15.12 7.38 14.88
C ALA A 53 -15.20 7.35 13.35
N GLN A 54 -16.16 8.08 12.78
CA GLN A 54 -16.34 8.27 11.34
C GLN A 54 -16.27 9.77 11.02
N GLN A 55 -16.48 10.17 9.76
CA GLN A 55 -16.60 11.59 9.42
C GLN A 55 -17.81 12.22 10.14
N PRO A 56 -17.69 13.43 10.72
CA PRO A 56 -16.56 14.38 10.62
C PRO A 56 -15.48 14.26 11.72
N SER A 57 -15.54 13.26 12.60
CA SER A 57 -14.60 13.08 13.72
C SER A 57 -13.18 12.68 13.30
N ILE A 58 -13.02 12.11 12.10
CA ILE A 58 -11.72 11.90 11.45
C ILE A 58 -11.35 13.15 10.66
N VAL A 59 -10.39 13.92 11.18
CA VAL A 59 -9.99 15.22 10.63
C VAL A 59 -8.57 15.13 10.04
N PRO A 60 -8.39 15.38 8.73
CA PRO A 60 -7.07 15.49 8.13
C PRO A 60 -6.24 16.61 8.74
N PHE A 61 -4.92 16.43 8.79
CA PHE A 61 -4.02 17.49 9.28
C PHE A 61 -4.07 18.71 8.35
N THR A 62 -4.15 19.88 8.97
CA THR A 62 -3.86 21.14 8.29
C THR A 62 -2.33 21.37 8.26
N PRO A 63 -1.84 22.26 7.39
CA PRO A 63 -0.42 22.64 7.39
C PRO A 63 0.07 23.09 8.77
N GLU A 64 -0.77 23.82 9.52
CA GLU A 64 -0.44 24.31 10.87
C GLU A 64 -0.31 23.15 11.88
N ALA A 65 -1.20 22.15 11.81
CA ALA A 65 -1.11 20.96 12.66
C ALA A 65 0.14 20.12 12.35
N TYR A 66 0.53 20.06 11.07
CA TYR A 66 1.76 19.39 10.64
C TYR A 66 3.01 20.12 11.15
N GLU A 67 3.03 21.46 11.07
CA GLU A 67 4.09 22.27 11.66
C GLU A 67 4.19 22.09 13.17
N GLU A 68 3.07 22.05 13.88
CA GLU A 68 3.06 21.88 15.34
C GLU A 68 3.60 20.50 15.74
N LEU A 69 3.20 19.44 15.03
CA LEU A 69 3.77 18.11 15.21
C LEU A 69 5.28 18.11 14.93
N SER A 70 5.72 18.78 13.87
CA SER A 70 7.13 18.89 13.52
C SER A 70 7.93 19.61 14.61
N ARG A 71 7.41 20.72 15.16
CA ARG A 71 8.03 21.43 16.30
C ARG A 71 8.11 20.55 17.54
N GLN A 72 7.09 19.75 17.83
CA GLN A 72 7.07 18.84 18.97
C GLN A 72 8.22 17.82 18.89
N PHE A 73 8.57 17.35 17.70
CA PHE A 73 9.59 16.32 17.47
C PHE A 73 10.90 16.83 16.87
N ASP A 74 11.12 18.14 16.79
CA ASP A 74 12.29 18.77 16.15
C ASP A 74 13.63 18.31 16.76
N THR A 75 13.63 18.04 18.07
CA THR A 75 14.80 17.54 18.81
C THR A 75 15.12 16.06 18.55
N HIS A 76 14.26 15.33 17.83
CA HIS A 76 14.38 13.90 17.56
C HIS A 76 14.55 13.63 16.05
N PRO A 77 15.79 13.46 15.55
CA PRO A 77 16.04 13.33 14.11
C PRO A 77 15.32 12.16 13.44
N LEU A 78 15.19 11.02 14.13
CA LEU A 78 14.49 9.83 13.60
C LEU A 78 12.97 10.06 13.47
N ALA A 79 12.37 10.80 14.42
CA ALA A 79 10.98 11.21 14.34
C ALA A 79 10.74 12.14 13.15
N MET A 80 11.62 13.13 12.97
CA MET A 80 11.54 14.06 11.83
C MET A 80 11.73 13.36 10.48
N GLN A 81 12.66 12.40 10.39
CA GLN A 81 12.81 11.59 9.19
C GLN A 81 11.54 10.80 8.88
N PHE A 82 10.84 10.27 9.88
CA PHE A 82 9.56 9.59 9.70
C PHE A 82 8.46 10.57 9.26
N ILE A 83 8.26 11.68 9.98
CA ILE A 83 7.22 12.68 9.70
C ILE A 83 7.37 13.24 8.27
N SER A 84 8.61 13.50 7.83
CA SER A 84 8.91 14.03 6.49
C SER A 84 8.52 13.11 5.32
N GLN A 85 8.21 11.83 5.58
CA GLN A 85 7.73 10.89 4.57
C GLN A 85 6.25 11.07 4.23
N TYR A 86 5.51 11.81 5.08
CA TYR A 86 4.07 12.01 4.98
C TYR A 86 3.76 13.47 4.67
N SER A 87 2.80 13.68 3.76
CA SER A 87 2.18 14.99 3.56
C SER A 87 1.08 15.23 4.61
N PRO A 88 0.64 16.47 4.87
CA PRO A 88 -0.45 16.74 5.81
C PRO A 88 -1.74 15.96 5.50
N GLU A 89 -2.05 15.78 4.21
CA GLU A 89 -3.19 14.97 3.76
C GLU A 89 -3.09 13.48 4.12
N ASP A 90 -1.88 12.96 4.33
CA ASP A 90 -1.63 11.55 4.66
C ASP A 90 -1.80 11.28 6.17
N ILE A 91 -1.94 12.33 6.98
CA ILE A 91 -2.06 12.26 8.43
C ILE A 91 -3.46 12.70 8.84
N VAL A 92 -4.11 11.92 9.69
CA VAL A 92 -5.43 12.25 10.25
C VAL A 92 -5.41 12.17 11.77
N THR A 93 -6.17 13.04 12.42
CA THR A 93 -6.55 12.89 13.83
C THR A 93 -7.95 12.29 13.89
N ALA A 94 -8.06 11.08 14.44
CA ALA A 94 -9.34 10.50 14.81
C ALA A 94 -9.71 10.97 16.22
N HIS A 95 -10.74 11.80 16.32
CA HIS A 95 -11.32 12.25 17.58
C HIS A 95 -12.30 11.20 18.08
N ILE A 96 -11.79 10.25 18.86
CA ILE A 96 -12.59 9.15 19.39
C ILE A 96 -13.34 9.65 20.63
N GLU A 97 -14.66 9.52 20.65
CA GLU A 97 -15.44 9.86 21.85
C GLU A 97 -15.14 8.90 23.00
N GLY A 98 -14.91 9.45 24.20
CA GLY A 98 -14.57 8.72 25.41
C GLY A 98 -15.73 7.99 26.07
N SER A 99 -16.97 8.36 25.75
CA SER A 99 -18.16 7.62 26.23
C SER A 99 -18.43 6.45 25.31
N SER A 100 -18.57 5.23 25.84
CA SER A 100 -18.85 4.04 25.01
C SER A 100 -20.10 4.23 24.15
N GLY A 101 -20.00 3.91 22.86
CA GLY A 101 -21.13 4.00 21.92
C GLY A 101 -22.21 2.94 22.15
N ALA A 102 -21.93 1.97 23.01
CA ALA A 102 -22.87 0.92 23.40
C ALA A 102 -22.95 0.77 24.93
N LEU A 103 -24.16 0.45 25.39
CA LEU A 103 -24.40 -0.01 26.77
C LEU A 103 -23.61 -1.29 27.05
N TRP A 104 -23.20 -1.46 28.30
CA TRP A 104 -22.44 -2.64 28.73
C TRP A 104 -23.36 -3.85 28.91
N ARG A 105 -23.32 -4.79 27.95
CA ARG A 105 -24.24 -5.95 27.86
C ARG A 105 -23.81 -7.18 28.67
N ILE A 106 -22.98 -7.02 29.70
CA ILE A 106 -22.51 -8.16 30.48
C ILE A 106 -23.67 -8.85 31.21
N SER A 107 -23.66 -10.18 31.25
CA SER A 107 -24.63 -10.92 32.05
C SER A 107 -24.33 -10.76 33.56
N PRO A 108 -25.36 -10.71 34.43
CA PRO A 108 -25.14 -10.68 35.88
C PRO A 108 -24.18 -11.75 36.44
N PRO A 109 -24.23 -13.04 35.99
CA PRO A 109 -23.26 -14.03 36.45
C PRO A 109 -21.83 -13.74 35.95
N SER A 110 -21.65 -13.34 34.67
CA SER A 110 -20.33 -12.97 34.14
C SER A 110 -19.75 -11.76 34.89
N ARG A 111 -20.59 -10.79 35.26
CA ARG A 111 -20.20 -9.64 36.07
C ARG A 111 -19.75 -10.04 37.48
N ALA A 112 -20.49 -10.93 38.14
CA ALA A 112 -20.11 -11.44 39.45
C ALA A 112 -18.79 -12.23 39.38
N GLN A 113 -18.57 -12.99 38.30
CA GLN A 113 -17.33 -13.71 38.05
C GLN A 113 -16.16 -12.75 37.83
N MET A 114 -16.33 -11.74 36.96
CA MET A 114 -15.34 -10.68 36.71
C MET A 114 -14.95 -9.97 38.01
N LYS A 115 -15.94 -9.62 38.86
CA LYS A 115 -15.68 -9.03 40.18
C LYS A 115 -14.85 -9.96 41.07
N ARG A 116 -15.21 -11.25 41.15
CA ARG A 116 -14.47 -12.24 41.95
C ARG A 116 -13.05 -12.44 41.45
N GLU A 117 -12.85 -12.48 40.13
CA GLU A 117 -11.54 -12.64 39.52
C GLU A 117 -10.66 -11.41 39.76
N LEU A 118 -11.23 -10.19 39.71
CA LEU A 118 -10.49 -8.98 40.02
C LEU A 118 -10.03 -8.91 41.48
N TYR A 119 -10.87 -9.32 42.45
CA TYR A 119 -10.52 -9.29 43.87
C TYR A 119 -9.68 -10.49 44.35
N ASN A 120 -10.05 -11.70 43.92
CA ASN A 120 -9.53 -12.95 44.50
C ASN A 120 -8.74 -13.80 43.50
N GLY A 121 -8.64 -13.37 42.24
CA GLY A 121 -7.93 -14.12 41.21
C GLY A 121 -6.42 -14.09 41.44
N THR A 122 -5.80 -15.26 41.34
CA THR A 122 -4.34 -15.45 41.50
C THR A 122 -3.57 -15.42 40.19
N ALA A 123 -4.26 -15.42 39.04
CA ALA A 123 -3.68 -15.28 37.72
C ALA A 123 -3.78 -13.83 37.22
N ASP A 124 -2.88 -13.45 36.32
CA ASP A 124 -2.93 -12.18 35.60
C ASP A 124 -4.20 -12.08 34.76
N ILE A 125 -4.77 -10.87 34.68
CA ILE A 125 -5.91 -10.58 33.82
C ILE A 125 -5.52 -9.59 32.73
N THR A 126 -5.61 -10.03 31.49
CA THR A 126 -5.23 -9.21 30.33
C THR A 126 -6.24 -8.09 30.10
N LEU A 127 -5.78 -6.85 30.11
CA LEU A 127 -6.52 -5.70 29.58
C LEU A 127 -6.04 -5.43 28.16
N ARG A 128 -6.95 -5.48 27.19
CA ARG A 128 -6.64 -5.36 25.77
C ARG A 128 -7.29 -4.13 25.17
N PHE A 129 -6.47 -3.23 24.64
CA PHE A 129 -6.89 -2.13 23.78
C PHE A 129 -6.65 -2.52 22.32
N THR A 130 -7.64 -2.35 21.45
CA THR A 130 -7.54 -2.69 20.03
C THR A 130 -7.96 -1.51 19.18
N TRP A 131 -7.34 -1.32 18.03
CA TRP A 131 -7.74 -0.36 17.02
C TRP A 131 -7.86 -1.05 15.66
N ASN A 132 -8.87 -0.65 14.90
CA ASN A 132 -9.16 -1.15 13.57
C ASN A 132 -9.47 0.03 12.66
N PHE A 133 -8.76 0.12 11.55
CA PHE A 133 -8.94 1.16 10.56
C PHE A 133 -9.55 0.54 9.30
N GLN A 134 -10.72 1.02 8.91
CA GLN A 134 -11.36 0.67 7.64
C GLN A 134 -11.02 1.71 6.59
N ARG A 135 -10.76 1.27 5.36
CA ARG A 135 -10.43 2.14 4.22
C ARG A 135 -11.33 1.91 3.02
N ASP A 136 -11.41 2.92 2.17
CA ASP A 136 -12.14 2.84 0.92
C ASP A 136 -11.29 2.22 -0.20
N LEU A 137 -11.56 0.96 -0.53
CA LEU A 137 -10.88 0.24 -1.61
C LEU A 137 -11.14 0.85 -3.00
N ALA A 138 -12.16 1.70 -3.18
CA ALA A 138 -12.39 2.39 -4.45
C ALA A 138 -11.27 3.38 -4.78
N LYS A 139 -10.57 3.92 -3.76
CA LYS A 139 -9.42 4.83 -3.94
C LYS A 139 -8.12 4.09 -4.28
N GLY A 140 -8.08 2.78 -4.08
CA GLY A 140 -6.90 1.94 -4.31
C GLY A 140 -6.56 1.08 -3.09
N GLY A 141 -5.50 0.27 -3.22
CA GLY A 141 -5.11 -0.70 -2.19
C GLY A 141 -5.82 -2.05 -2.29
N LYS A 142 -5.36 -3.02 -1.51
CA LYS A 142 -5.91 -4.40 -1.49
C LYS A 142 -6.48 -4.80 -0.13
N VAL A 143 -6.16 -4.05 0.91
CA VAL A 143 -6.48 -4.38 2.30
C VAL A 143 -7.43 -3.30 2.83
N GLU A 144 -8.66 -3.69 3.11
CA GLU A 144 -9.70 -2.80 3.63
C GLU A 144 -9.48 -2.49 5.11
N TYR A 145 -9.15 -3.52 5.90
CA TYR A 145 -8.98 -3.43 7.34
C TYR A 145 -7.52 -3.61 7.73
N THR A 146 -6.99 -2.66 8.50
CA THR A 146 -5.70 -2.78 9.16
C THR A 146 -5.89 -2.57 10.66
N ASN A 147 -5.39 -3.50 11.46
CA ASN A 147 -5.63 -3.51 12.89
C ASN A 147 -4.40 -3.98 13.66
N GLU A 148 -4.39 -3.68 14.95
CA GLU A 148 -3.45 -4.23 15.91
C GLU A 148 -4.05 -4.08 17.33
N LYS A 149 -3.37 -4.65 18.31
CA LYS A 149 -3.74 -4.57 19.72
C LYS A 149 -2.56 -4.21 20.61
N HIS A 150 -2.87 -3.56 21.72
CA HIS A 150 -2.00 -3.42 22.88
C HIS A 150 -2.59 -4.18 24.06
N THR A 151 -1.76 -4.88 24.81
CA THR A 151 -2.19 -5.71 25.95
C THR A 151 -1.36 -5.40 27.17
N LEU A 152 -2.03 -5.18 28.30
CA LEU A 152 -1.41 -5.04 29.62
C LEU A 152 -1.89 -6.16 30.54
N GLU A 153 -0.97 -6.79 31.25
CA GLU A 153 -1.30 -7.82 32.24
C GLU A 153 -1.48 -7.19 33.62
N LEU A 154 -2.70 -7.27 34.16
CA LEU A 154 -3.00 -6.75 35.49
C LEU A 154 -2.70 -7.81 36.55
N ALA A 155 -1.54 -7.66 37.18
CA ALA A 155 -1.08 -8.56 38.24
C ALA A 155 -2.08 -8.70 39.41
N PRO A 156 -2.13 -9.87 40.08
CA PRO A 156 -2.88 -10.05 41.32
C PRO A 156 -2.56 -8.96 42.33
N ASP A 157 -3.57 -8.51 43.07
CA ASP A 157 -3.44 -7.50 44.13
C ASP A 157 -2.92 -6.11 43.71
N SER A 158 -2.72 -5.85 42.42
CA SER A 158 -2.35 -4.52 41.92
C SER A 158 -3.42 -3.47 42.24
N SER A 159 -2.98 -2.23 42.44
CA SER A 159 -3.87 -1.10 42.75
C SER A 159 -4.92 -0.88 41.66
N ALA A 160 -4.50 -0.91 40.40
CA ALA A 160 -5.37 -0.79 39.23
C ALA A 160 -6.45 -1.88 39.19
N ARG A 161 -6.08 -3.14 39.42
CA ARG A 161 -7.01 -4.28 39.44
C ARG A 161 -8.05 -4.16 40.54
N ARG A 162 -7.63 -3.78 41.77
CA ARG A 162 -8.55 -3.55 42.90
C ARG A 162 -9.45 -2.33 42.67
N GLN A 163 -8.95 -1.25 42.07
CA GLN A 163 -9.74 -0.07 41.74
C GLN A 163 -10.79 -0.39 40.66
N LEU A 164 -10.43 -1.12 39.60
CA LEU A 164 -11.38 -1.63 38.60
C LEU A 164 -12.49 -2.48 39.26
N ALA A 165 -12.13 -3.33 40.23
CA ALA A 165 -13.09 -4.14 40.96
C ALA A 165 -14.09 -3.28 41.77
N ARG A 166 -13.62 -2.18 42.37
CA ARG A 166 -14.46 -1.22 43.10
C ARG A 166 -15.44 -0.48 42.20
N LEU A 167 -15.06 -0.15 40.96
CA LEU A 167 -15.98 0.46 40.00
C LEU A 167 -17.20 -0.43 39.75
N LEU A 168 -17.03 -1.76 39.75
CA LEU A 168 -18.13 -2.71 39.59
C LEU A 168 -19.10 -2.74 40.79
N GLU A 169 -18.73 -2.20 41.95
CA GLU A 169 -19.60 -2.10 43.13
C GLU A 169 -20.62 -0.97 43.02
N GLY A 170 -20.30 0.08 42.26
CA GLY A 170 -21.23 1.20 42.01
C GLY A 170 -21.44 2.12 43.20
N THR A 171 -20.53 2.07 44.16
CA THR A 171 -20.60 2.82 45.41
C THR A 171 -19.92 4.20 45.33
N SER A 172 -19.36 4.59 44.18
CA SER A 172 -18.61 5.84 44.06
C SER A 172 -18.46 6.33 42.62
N ASP A 173 -18.36 7.66 42.44
CA ASP A 173 -17.85 8.38 41.25
C ASP A 173 -16.33 8.17 41.06
N GLN A 174 -15.82 7.01 41.43
CA GLN A 174 -14.40 6.69 41.35
C GLN A 174 -13.98 6.50 39.89
N SER A 175 -12.71 6.78 39.65
CA SER A 175 -12.05 6.47 38.40
C SER A 175 -10.78 5.66 38.69
N VAL A 176 -10.36 4.86 37.73
CA VAL A 176 -9.09 4.13 37.77
C VAL A 176 -8.21 4.61 36.63
N VAL A 177 -6.94 4.86 36.92
CA VAL A 177 -5.96 5.23 35.90
C VAL A 177 -5.14 3.99 35.55
N ILE A 178 -5.17 3.61 34.28
CA ILE A 178 -4.31 2.57 33.72
C ILE A 178 -3.19 3.28 32.94
N PRO A 179 -1.94 3.23 33.42
CA PRO A 179 -0.82 3.85 32.71
C PRO A 179 -0.53 3.09 31.41
N HIS A 180 0.12 3.76 30.44
CA HIS A 180 0.71 3.11 29.28
C HIS A 180 -0.26 2.28 28.40
N LEU A 181 -1.51 2.74 28.26
CA LEU A 181 -2.57 1.99 27.57
C LEU A 181 -2.86 2.53 26.15
N PHE A 182 -2.80 3.84 25.94
CA PHE A 182 -3.25 4.47 24.69
C PHE A 182 -2.07 4.93 23.82
N PRO A 183 -1.74 4.22 22.72
CA PRO A 183 -0.75 4.70 21.75
C PRO A 183 -1.34 5.84 20.92
N LYS A 184 -0.78 7.05 21.05
CA LYS A 184 -1.26 8.24 20.34
C LYS A 184 -0.90 8.22 18.85
N TYR A 185 0.28 7.72 18.48
CA TYR A 185 0.81 7.79 17.11
C TYR A 185 0.86 6.40 16.47
N ILE A 186 0.03 6.16 15.46
CA ILE A 186 -0.10 4.83 14.83
C ILE A 186 0.15 4.95 13.33
N ARG A 187 0.92 4.00 12.78
CA ARG A 187 1.08 3.87 11.33
C ARG A 187 0.00 2.94 10.79
N ALA A 188 -0.72 3.38 9.78
CA ALA A 188 -1.62 2.57 8.99
C ALA A 188 -0.91 2.26 7.65
N PRO A 189 -0.19 1.13 7.52
CA PRO A 189 0.47 0.77 6.27
C PRO A 189 -0.51 0.16 5.27
N ASN A 190 -0.04 -0.17 4.06
CA ASN A 190 -0.85 -0.88 3.06
C ASN A 190 -1.14 -2.35 3.41
N GLY A 191 -0.53 -2.87 4.48
CA GLY A 191 -0.75 -4.22 5.01
C GLY A 191 -1.81 -4.27 6.12
N PRO A 192 -2.10 -5.48 6.63
CA PRO A 192 -3.15 -5.69 7.64
C PRO A 192 -2.75 -5.27 9.06
N GLU A 193 -1.48 -5.02 9.34
CA GLU A 193 -0.97 -4.73 10.69
C GLU A 193 -0.72 -3.23 10.90
N ALA A 194 -1.45 -2.61 11.83
CA ALA A 194 -1.37 -1.19 12.13
C ALA A 194 -0.53 -0.92 13.40
N ASN A 195 0.78 -0.91 13.26
CA ASN A 195 1.69 -0.79 14.42
C ASN A 195 1.87 0.67 14.92
N PRO A 196 2.03 0.89 16.24
CA PRO A 196 2.45 2.17 16.79
C PRO A 196 3.80 2.64 16.23
N VAL A 197 3.97 3.95 16.07
CA VAL A 197 5.16 4.52 15.41
C VAL A 197 6.34 4.54 16.38
N LYS A 198 7.24 3.55 16.26
CA LYS A 198 8.46 3.44 17.09
C LYS A 198 9.36 4.68 17.03
N GLN A 199 9.38 5.40 15.91
CA GLN A 199 10.19 6.63 15.77
C GLN A 199 9.64 7.80 16.60
N LEU A 200 8.32 7.84 16.85
CA LEU A 200 7.65 8.85 17.68
C LEU A 200 7.46 8.40 19.12
N GLN A 201 7.51 7.08 19.35
CA GLN A 201 7.35 6.41 20.64
C GLN A 201 8.51 5.41 20.85
N PRO A 202 9.76 5.90 21.00
CA PRO A 202 10.95 5.05 21.05
C PRO A 202 11.02 4.12 22.27
N ASN A 203 10.36 4.46 23.38
CA ASN A 203 10.27 3.61 24.57
C ASN A 203 9.06 2.66 24.52
N GLU A 204 8.43 2.53 23.35
CA GLU A 204 7.27 1.68 23.09
C GLU A 204 6.14 1.91 24.12
N GLU A 205 5.83 0.92 24.96
CA GLU A 205 4.75 0.99 25.94
C GLU A 205 4.90 2.17 26.91
N ALA A 206 6.12 2.52 27.31
CA ALA A 206 6.34 3.60 28.27
C ALA A 206 5.93 4.99 27.72
N ASP A 207 5.89 5.16 26.40
CA ASP A 207 5.46 6.41 25.75
C ASP A 207 3.94 6.43 25.46
N TYR A 208 3.22 5.34 25.77
CA TYR A 208 1.77 5.30 25.64
C TYR A 208 1.12 6.09 26.78
N LEU A 209 0.00 6.72 26.47
CA LEU A 209 -0.70 7.59 27.40
C LEU A 209 -1.50 6.77 28.43
N GLY A 210 -1.57 7.30 29.65
CA GLY A 210 -2.45 6.77 30.68
C GLY A 210 -3.92 7.06 30.37
N VAL A 211 -4.79 6.11 30.69
CA VAL A 211 -6.23 6.22 30.46
C VAL A 211 -6.97 6.13 31.79
N ARG A 212 -7.80 7.12 32.06
CA ARG A 212 -8.76 7.14 33.16
C ARG A 212 -10.05 6.44 32.73
N ILE A 213 -10.46 5.43 33.48
CA ILE A 213 -11.65 4.62 33.20
C ILE A 213 -12.68 4.86 34.32
N GLN A 214 -13.93 5.06 33.93
CA GLN A 214 -15.08 5.29 34.81
C GLN A 214 -16.26 4.40 34.37
N LEU A 215 -17.06 3.96 35.33
CA LEU A 215 -18.32 3.27 35.05
C LEU A 215 -19.47 4.23 35.36
N ARG A 216 -20.24 4.60 34.33
CA ARG A 216 -21.45 5.40 34.48
C ARG A 216 -22.65 4.48 34.65
N ARG A 217 -23.56 4.89 35.53
CA ARG A 217 -24.81 4.19 35.78
C ARG A 217 -25.94 5.19 35.84
N GLU A 218 -27.03 4.89 35.17
CA GLU A 218 -28.23 5.70 35.19
C GLU A 218 -29.44 4.84 35.57
N GLN A 219 -30.23 5.32 36.51
CA GLN A 219 -31.40 4.60 36.98
C GLN A 219 -32.58 4.81 36.03
N VAL A 220 -33.05 3.71 35.46
CA VAL A 220 -34.24 3.65 34.60
C VAL A 220 -35.31 2.83 35.32
N GLY A 221 -36.25 3.52 35.98
CA GLY A 221 -37.41 2.93 36.65
C GLY A 221 -37.29 2.75 38.17
N THR A 222 -38.36 2.25 38.80
CA THR A 222 -38.57 2.17 40.25
C THR A 222 -38.24 0.80 40.88
N GLY A 223 -37.28 0.05 40.32
CA GLY A 223 -36.90 -1.29 40.81
C GLY A 223 -35.40 -1.53 40.91
N ALA A 224 -35.00 -2.54 41.69
CA ALA A 224 -33.60 -2.89 41.98
C ALA A 224 -32.79 -3.42 40.77
N ALA A 225 -33.42 -3.64 39.61
CA ALA A 225 -32.80 -4.16 38.39
C ALA A 225 -32.68 -3.11 37.25
N GLY A 226 -32.99 -1.84 37.53
CA GLY A 226 -33.19 -0.81 36.50
C GLY A 226 -31.99 0.03 36.11
N PHE A 227 -30.73 -0.37 36.35
CA PHE A 227 -29.59 0.48 35.98
C PHE A 227 -29.10 0.20 34.56
N LEU A 228 -29.02 1.25 33.74
CA LEU A 228 -28.25 1.22 32.50
C LEU A 228 -26.80 1.59 32.83
N GLU A 229 -25.85 0.79 32.35
CA GLU A 229 -24.43 0.99 32.63
C GLU A 229 -23.65 1.12 31.33
N TRP A 230 -22.69 2.03 31.30
CA TRP A 230 -21.73 2.18 30.19
C TRP A 230 -20.40 2.69 30.73
N TRP A 231 -19.32 2.38 30.01
CA TRP A 231 -17.98 2.81 30.40
C TRP A 231 -17.61 4.12 29.72
N VAL A 232 -16.85 4.94 30.44
CA VAL A 232 -16.25 6.17 29.94
C VAL A 232 -14.74 6.06 30.11
N VAL A 233 -14.01 6.41 29.07
CA VAL A 233 -12.55 6.46 29.02
C VAL A 233 -12.12 7.90 28.70
N GLU A 234 -11.08 8.38 29.37
CA GLU A 234 -10.50 9.71 29.16
C GLU A 234 -8.98 9.59 29.23
N LEU A 235 -8.24 10.46 28.57
CA LEU A 235 -6.79 10.54 28.78
C LEU A 235 -6.50 11.08 30.19
N GLN A 236 -5.47 10.53 30.86
CA GLN A 236 -5.08 10.95 32.21
C GLN A 236 -4.80 12.46 32.28
N ASP A 237 -4.02 12.96 31.32
CA ASP A 237 -3.56 14.35 31.22
C ASP A 237 -4.45 15.18 30.28
N CYS A 238 -5.75 14.89 30.24
CA CYS A 238 -6.69 15.71 29.49
C CYS A 238 -6.84 17.10 30.12
N HIS A 239 -6.63 18.15 29.32
CA HIS A 239 -6.81 19.54 29.75
C HIS A 239 -8.03 20.18 29.09
N MET A 240 -8.16 20.00 27.77
CA MET A 240 -9.25 20.50 26.94
C MET A 240 -9.93 19.31 26.29
N ASP A 241 -11.26 19.33 26.20
CA ASP A 241 -12.08 18.29 25.56
C ASP A 241 -11.76 16.86 26.04
N CYS A 242 -11.81 16.63 27.36
CA CYS A 242 -11.59 15.31 27.99
C CYS A 242 -12.49 14.19 27.45
N ASN A 243 -13.58 14.54 26.78
CA ASN A 243 -14.47 13.60 26.11
C ASN A 243 -13.88 13.04 24.81
N LEU A 244 -12.74 13.54 24.33
CA LEU A 244 -12.12 13.12 23.07
C LEU A 244 -10.74 12.51 23.33
N LEU A 245 -10.48 11.37 22.68
CA LEU A 245 -9.19 10.70 22.66
C LEU A 245 -8.59 10.89 21.26
N PRO A 246 -7.73 11.91 21.05
CA PRO A 246 -7.13 12.16 19.75
C PRO A 246 -6.08 11.10 19.43
N MET A 247 -6.35 10.30 18.39
CA MET A 247 -5.41 9.34 17.82
C MET A 247 -4.85 9.88 16.49
N VAL A 248 -3.53 10.04 16.39
CA VAL A 248 -2.85 10.51 15.18
C VAL A 248 -2.44 9.30 14.35
N ILE A 249 -2.96 9.23 13.13
CA ILE A 249 -2.79 8.09 12.23
C ILE A 249 -2.04 8.54 10.97
N PHE A 250 -0.94 7.86 10.67
CA PHE A 250 -0.14 8.07 9.46
C PHE A 250 -0.50 7.01 8.42
N SER A 251 -1.19 7.41 7.35
CA SER A 251 -1.60 6.51 6.28
C SER A 251 -0.60 6.48 5.14
N ASP A 252 -0.07 5.28 4.83
CA ASP A 252 0.74 5.11 3.61
C ASP A 252 -0.13 5.33 2.36
N LYS A 253 0.43 6.02 1.35
CA LYS A 253 -0.24 6.17 0.05
C LYS A 253 -0.41 4.82 -0.65
N VAL A 254 -1.49 4.68 -1.41
CA VAL A 254 -1.78 3.50 -2.24
C VAL A 254 -1.62 3.83 -3.71
N SER A 255 -1.26 2.83 -4.52
CA SER A 255 -1.36 2.99 -5.98
C SER A 255 -2.83 2.99 -6.40
N PRO A 256 -3.24 3.87 -7.34
CA PRO A 256 -4.61 3.91 -7.82
C PRO A 256 -5.00 2.58 -8.47
N PRO A 257 -6.31 2.26 -8.52
CA PRO A 257 -6.80 0.98 -9.05
C PRO A 257 -6.34 0.70 -10.49
N SER A 258 -6.24 1.74 -11.32
CA SER A 258 -5.77 1.67 -12.71
C SER A 258 -4.32 1.16 -12.85
N LEU A 259 -3.47 1.42 -11.85
CA LEU A 259 -2.08 0.98 -11.80
C LEU A 259 -1.91 -0.28 -10.93
N GLY A 260 -2.99 -0.85 -10.38
CA GLY A 260 -2.95 -2.04 -9.54
C GLY A 260 -2.37 -3.28 -10.24
N PHE A 261 -2.50 -3.38 -11.57
CA PHE A 261 -1.91 -4.47 -12.37
C PHE A 261 -0.37 -4.44 -12.36
N LEU A 262 0.22 -3.25 -12.16
CA LEU A 262 1.66 -3.03 -12.04
C LEU A 262 2.15 -3.21 -10.60
N ALA A 263 1.28 -3.29 -9.59
CA ALA A 263 1.71 -3.36 -8.19
C ALA A 263 2.26 -4.75 -7.75
N GLY A 264 2.67 -5.62 -8.69
CA GLY A 264 3.19 -6.97 -8.40
C GLY A 264 3.97 -7.59 -9.57
N TYR A 265 3.76 -8.88 -9.85
CA TYR A 265 4.43 -9.62 -10.94
C TYR A 265 4.11 -9.11 -12.35
N GLY A 266 3.08 -8.27 -12.52
CA GLY A 266 2.73 -7.67 -13.82
C GLY A 266 3.87 -6.84 -14.42
N ILE A 267 4.69 -6.19 -13.59
CA ILE A 267 5.87 -5.45 -14.08
C ILE A 267 6.89 -6.40 -14.68
N VAL A 268 7.18 -7.50 -13.98
CA VAL A 268 8.17 -8.49 -14.44
C VAL A 268 7.68 -9.10 -15.76
N GLY A 269 6.39 -9.41 -15.86
CA GLY A 269 5.79 -9.90 -17.11
C GLY A 269 5.90 -8.89 -18.26
N LEU A 270 5.59 -7.61 -18.02
CA LEU A 270 5.71 -6.55 -19.02
C LEU A 270 7.17 -6.31 -19.45
N TYR A 271 8.10 -6.33 -18.49
CA TYR A 271 9.53 -6.21 -18.76
C TYR A 271 10.04 -7.36 -19.61
N VAL A 272 9.76 -8.59 -19.20
CA VAL A 272 10.16 -9.80 -19.93
C VAL A 272 9.57 -9.81 -21.33
N SER A 273 8.30 -9.43 -21.51
CA SER A 273 7.68 -9.40 -22.84
C SER A 273 8.34 -8.39 -23.77
N ILE A 274 8.58 -7.15 -23.32
CA ILE A 274 9.25 -6.11 -24.12
C ILE A 274 10.67 -6.54 -24.48
N VAL A 275 11.44 -7.05 -23.50
CA VAL A 275 12.82 -7.49 -23.73
C VAL A 275 12.88 -8.67 -24.71
N LEU A 276 11.97 -9.64 -24.60
CA LEU A 276 11.91 -10.78 -25.54
C LEU A 276 11.52 -10.35 -26.95
N VAL A 277 10.56 -9.43 -27.11
CA VAL A 277 10.14 -8.92 -28.42
C VAL A 277 11.30 -8.20 -29.11
N ILE A 278 11.98 -7.31 -28.38
CA ILE A 278 13.12 -6.57 -28.94
C ILE A 278 14.30 -7.51 -29.17
N GLY A 279 14.57 -8.45 -28.27
CA GLY A 279 15.59 -9.47 -28.45
C GLY A 279 15.35 -10.33 -29.70
N LYS A 280 14.09 -10.70 -29.98
CA LYS A 280 13.70 -11.40 -31.20
C LYS A 280 13.93 -10.54 -32.44
N PHE A 281 13.57 -9.26 -32.38
CA PHE A 281 13.78 -8.31 -33.49
C PHE A 281 15.27 -8.14 -33.81
N VAL A 282 16.09 -7.88 -32.80
CA VAL A 282 17.56 -7.77 -32.93
C VAL A 282 18.16 -9.07 -33.49
N ARG A 283 17.71 -10.23 -32.99
CA ARG A 283 18.16 -11.53 -33.51
C ARG A 283 17.86 -11.71 -34.99
N GLY A 284 16.71 -11.21 -35.48
CA GLY A 284 16.34 -11.27 -36.90
C GLY A 284 17.40 -10.66 -37.82
N PHE A 285 17.88 -9.45 -37.49
CA PHE A 285 18.91 -8.76 -38.30
C PHE A 285 20.22 -9.54 -38.43
N PHE A 286 20.64 -10.23 -37.39
CA PHE A 286 21.91 -10.96 -37.41
C PHE A 286 21.76 -12.42 -37.88
N SER A 287 20.61 -13.03 -37.65
CA SER A 287 20.40 -14.45 -37.94
C SER A 287 19.98 -14.72 -39.39
N GLU A 288 19.33 -13.77 -40.06
CA GLU A 288 18.85 -13.97 -41.45
C GLU A 288 19.86 -13.52 -42.50
N ALA A 289 20.89 -12.76 -42.11
CA ALA A 289 21.90 -12.22 -43.02
C ALA A 289 22.61 -13.30 -43.86
N SER A 290 22.79 -14.54 -43.34
CA SER A 290 23.43 -15.61 -44.11
C SER A 290 22.62 -16.09 -45.30
N HIS A 291 21.28 -15.99 -45.24
CA HIS A 291 20.41 -16.41 -46.32
C HIS A 291 20.36 -15.38 -47.45
N SER A 292 20.57 -14.09 -47.14
CA SER A 292 20.55 -13.00 -48.12
C SER A 292 21.89 -12.83 -48.86
N ILE A 293 23.00 -13.39 -48.36
CA ILE A 293 24.35 -13.26 -48.97
C ILE A 293 24.32 -13.52 -50.48
N MET A 294 23.65 -14.59 -50.92
CA MET A 294 23.63 -14.97 -52.34
C MET A 294 22.94 -13.94 -53.26
N PHE A 295 22.17 -13.02 -52.70
CA PHE A 295 21.42 -11.99 -53.44
C PHE A 295 21.97 -10.57 -53.20
N GLU A 296 22.59 -10.32 -52.05
CA GLU A 296 23.11 -9.00 -51.68
C GLU A 296 24.59 -8.81 -52.03
N GLU A 297 25.41 -9.85 -51.87
CA GLU A 297 26.87 -9.79 -52.10
C GLU A 297 27.23 -10.14 -53.55
N LEU A 298 26.79 -9.29 -54.49
CA LEU A 298 27.03 -9.45 -55.93
C LEU A 298 28.02 -8.38 -56.44
N PRO A 299 29.15 -8.75 -57.07
CA PRO A 299 30.21 -7.79 -57.39
C PRO A 299 29.87 -6.82 -58.52
N PHE A 300 29.15 -7.25 -59.57
CA PHE A 300 28.76 -6.39 -60.69
C PHE A 300 27.34 -6.68 -61.18
N VAL A 301 26.40 -5.78 -60.89
CA VAL A 301 24.95 -6.01 -61.13
C VAL A 301 24.39 -5.38 -62.39
N ASP A 302 25.20 -4.67 -63.21
CA ASP A 302 24.72 -3.88 -64.35
C ASP A 302 23.96 -4.70 -65.40
N ARG A 303 24.33 -5.97 -65.59
CA ARG A 303 23.62 -6.85 -66.56
C ARG A 303 22.23 -7.24 -66.05
N ILE A 304 22.06 -7.38 -64.74
CA ILE A 304 20.77 -7.64 -64.10
C ILE A 304 19.95 -6.35 -64.15
N LEU A 305 20.57 -5.20 -63.83
CA LEU A 305 19.94 -3.88 -63.95
C LEU A 305 19.44 -3.61 -65.37
N LYS A 306 20.26 -3.90 -66.39
CA LYS A 306 19.88 -3.77 -67.80
C LYS A 306 18.71 -4.69 -68.17
N LEU A 307 18.71 -5.94 -67.71
CA LEU A 307 17.58 -6.85 -67.93
C LEU A 307 16.28 -6.30 -67.31
N CYS A 308 16.35 -5.75 -66.09
CA CYS A 308 15.21 -5.10 -65.46
C CYS A 308 14.75 -3.86 -66.25
N GLN A 309 15.68 -3.04 -66.76
CA GLN A 309 15.37 -1.88 -67.60
C GLN A 309 14.75 -2.28 -68.95
N ASP A 310 15.24 -3.35 -69.58
CA ASP A 310 14.69 -3.89 -70.83
C ASP A 310 13.25 -4.40 -70.60
N ILE A 311 12.98 -5.06 -69.47
CA ILE A 311 11.61 -5.45 -69.08
C ILE A 311 10.72 -4.21 -68.93
N PHE A 312 11.20 -3.14 -68.27
CA PHE A 312 10.45 -1.89 -68.15
C PHE A 312 10.15 -1.25 -69.50
N LEU A 313 11.12 -1.22 -70.42
CA LEU A 313 10.97 -0.65 -71.76
C LEU A 313 9.95 -1.43 -72.59
N VAL A 314 10.04 -2.76 -72.60
CA VAL A 314 9.14 -3.65 -73.35
C VAL A 314 7.71 -3.59 -72.83
N ARG A 315 7.54 -3.38 -71.51
CA ARG A 315 6.24 -3.10 -70.90
C ARG A 315 5.65 -1.77 -71.38
N GLU A 316 6.47 -0.74 -71.55
CA GLU A 316 6.05 0.57 -72.05
C GLU A 316 5.61 0.51 -73.53
N THR A 317 6.31 -0.29 -74.34
CA THR A 317 5.97 -0.52 -75.76
C THR A 317 4.80 -1.49 -75.96
N ARG A 318 4.30 -2.13 -74.88
CA ARG A 318 3.21 -3.12 -74.86
C ARG A 318 3.49 -4.40 -75.65
N GLU A 319 4.76 -4.77 -75.80
CA GLU A 319 5.16 -6.04 -76.42
C GLU A 319 5.16 -7.16 -75.36
N LEU A 320 3.97 -7.64 -75.00
CA LEU A 320 3.76 -8.55 -73.87
C LEU A 320 4.45 -9.92 -74.01
N GLU A 321 4.57 -10.44 -75.24
CA GLU A 321 5.28 -11.70 -75.50
C GLU A 321 6.77 -11.58 -75.13
N LEU A 322 7.40 -10.48 -75.52
CA LEU A 322 8.80 -10.21 -75.20
C LEU A 322 9.00 -9.90 -73.71
N GLU A 323 8.02 -9.28 -73.05
CA GLU A 323 8.04 -9.07 -71.61
C GLU A 323 8.06 -10.42 -70.86
N GLU A 324 7.22 -11.37 -71.28
CA GLU A 324 7.15 -12.71 -70.67
C GLU A 324 8.47 -13.46 -70.81
N GLU A 325 9.10 -13.41 -72.00
CA GLU A 325 10.41 -14.03 -72.24
C GLU A 325 11.51 -13.43 -71.36
N LEU A 326 11.59 -12.10 -71.26
CA LEU A 326 12.59 -11.42 -70.43
C LEU A 326 12.35 -11.66 -68.94
N TYR A 327 11.09 -11.72 -68.49
CA TYR A 327 10.75 -12.04 -67.11
C TYR A 327 11.06 -13.50 -66.75
N ALA A 328 10.79 -14.44 -67.65
CA ALA A 328 11.17 -15.85 -67.48
C ALA A 328 12.69 -16.00 -67.31
N LYS A 329 13.46 -15.22 -68.08
CA LYS A 329 14.93 -15.14 -67.95
C LYS A 329 15.36 -14.60 -66.59
N LEU A 330 14.67 -13.59 -66.06
CA LEU A 330 14.93 -13.04 -64.72
C LEU A 330 14.64 -14.09 -63.63
N ILE A 331 13.50 -14.78 -63.68
CA ILE A 331 13.17 -15.86 -62.74
C ILE A 331 14.22 -16.97 -62.80
N PHE A 332 14.62 -17.39 -64.01
CA PHE A 332 15.64 -18.43 -64.17
C PHE A 332 16.96 -18.02 -63.49
N LEU A 333 17.36 -16.76 -63.63
CA LEU A 333 18.55 -16.23 -62.97
C LEU A 333 18.47 -16.33 -61.44
N TYR A 334 17.33 -15.97 -60.84
CA TYR A 334 17.12 -16.06 -59.38
C TYR A 334 16.93 -17.50 -58.88
N ARG A 335 16.62 -18.47 -59.75
CA ARG A 335 16.52 -19.90 -59.39
C ARG A 335 17.87 -20.63 -59.38
N SER A 336 18.90 -20.09 -60.04
CA SER A 336 20.21 -20.73 -60.18
C SER A 336 21.33 -19.81 -59.66
N PRO A 337 21.84 -20.01 -58.43
CA PRO A 337 22.90 -19.17 -57.87
C PRO A 337 24.19 -19.25 -58.69
N GLU A 338 24.46 -20.40 -59.31
CA GLU A 338 25.61 -20.60 -60.21
C GLU A 338 25.53 -19.71 -61.46
N THR A 339 24.33 -19.56 -62.01
CA THR A 339 24.09 -18.67 -63.16
C THR A 339 24.18 -17.22 -62.73
N MET A 340 23.64 -16.88 -61.55
CA MET A 340 23.75 -15.55 -60.96
C MET A 340 25.21 -15.10 -60.80
N ILE A 341 26.07 -15.95 -60.23
CA ILE A 341 27.52 -15.67 -60.09
C ILE A 341 28.20 -15.46 -61.44
N LYS A 342 27.91 -16.31 -62.44
CA LYS A 342 28.45 -16.15 -63.80
C LYS A 342 28.02 -14.83 -64.44
N TRP A 343 26.80 -14.38 -64.16
CA TRP A 343 26.21 -13.18 -64.74
C TRP A 343 26.72 -11.90 -64.08
N THR A 344 27.05 -11.96 -62.79
CA THR A 344 27.56 -10.83 -62.00
C THR A 344 29.07 -10.74 -61.91
N ARG A 345 29.79 -11.59 -62.64
CA ARG A 345 31.26 -11.55 -62.70
C ARG A 345 31.76 -10.25 -63.34
N GLU A 346 32.84 -9.72 -62.78
CA GLU A 346 33.60 -8.62 -63.37
C GLU A 346 34.04 -9.00 -64.80
N LYS A 347 33.95 -8.04 -65.72
CA LYS A 347 34.47 -8.25 -67.08
C LYS A 347 35.99 -8.14 -67.01
N GLU A 348 36.69 -9.22 -67.36
CA GLU A 348 38.13 -9.13 -67.69
C GLU A 348 38.37 -8.21 -68.89
#